data_AF-H6NG18-F1
#
_entry.id   AF-H6NG18-F1
#
_cell.length_a   1.000
_cell.length_b   1.000
_cell.length_c   1.000
_cell.angle_alpha   90.00
_cell.angle_beta   90.00
_cell.angle_gamma   90.00
#
_symmetry.space_group_name_H-M   'P 1'
#
loop_
_entity.id
_entity.type
_entity.pdbx_description
1 polymer ?
#
loop_
_entity_poly.entity_id
_entity_poly.type
_entity_poly.pdbx_seq_one_letter_code
_entity_poly.pdbx_strand_id
1 'polypeptide(L)' 'METTALYTLAAKHGVNALTILTVSDHLITGEETTAAERQSTFNDMMIVALDTAVSL' A
#
# COMPACT_ATOMS: atom_id res chain seq x y z
N MET A 1 8.87 -1.47 0.13
CA MET A 1 9.86 -1.37 -0.97
C MET A 1 9.57 -2.32 -2.14
N GLU A 2 8.34 -2.37 -2.68
CA GLU A 2 7.92 -3.45 -3.60
C GLU A 2 7.35 -2.95 -4.95
N THR A 3 6.80 -1.72 -5.00
CA THR A 3 5.98 -1.23 -6.11
C THR A 3 6.66 -1.27 -7.48
N THR A 4 7.96 -0.98 -7.56
CA THR A 4 8.70 -1.03 -8.84
C THR A 4 8.63 -2.40 -9.49
N ALA A 5 8.84 -3.47 -8.70
CA ALA A 5 8.79 -4.84 -9.22
C ALA A 5 7.36 -5.23 -9.61
N LEU A 6 6.38 -4.90 -8.76
CA LEU A 6 4.97 -5.18 -9.02
C LEU A 6 4.52 -4.59 -10.35
N TYR A 7 4.75 -3.28 -10.56
CA TYR A 7 4.31 -2.58 -11.77
C TYR A 7 5.05 -3.03 -13.02
N THR A 8 6.36 -3.32 -12.90
CA THR A 8 7.15 -3.85 -14.03
C THR A 8 6.60 -5.20 -14.50
N LEU A 9 6.26 -6.09 -13.56
CA LEU A 9 5.71 -7.40 -13.89
C LEU A 9 4.28 -7.31 -14.42
N ALA A 10 3.43 -6.46 -13.86
CA ALA A 10 2.08 -6.24 -14.38
C ALA A 10 2.11 -5.78 -15.84
N ALA A 11 2.95 -4.79 -16.15
CA ALA A 11 3.15 -4.30 -17.50
C ALA A 11 3.68 -5.40 -18.44
N LYS A 12 4.68 -6.19 -18.00
CA LYS A 12 5.23 -7.32 -18.77
C LYS A 12 4.17 -8.36 -19.15
N HIS A 13 3.20 -8.61 -18.26
CA HIS A 13 2.19 -9.65 -18.43
C HIS A 13 0.84 -9.13 -18.92
N GLY A 14 0.70 -7.82 -19.18
CA GLY A 14 -0.55 -7.24 -19.67
C GLY A 14 -1.70 -7.33 -18.67
N VAL A 15 -1.40 -7.28 -17.37
CA VAL A 15 -2.39 -7.33 -16.28
C VAL A 15 -2.39 -6.02 -15.48
N ASN A 16 -3.47 -5.77 -14.74
CA ASN A 16 -3.61 -4.58 -13.91
C ASN A 16 -2.90 -4.76 -12.55
N ALA A 17 -2.28 -3.70 -12.05
CA ALA A 17 -1.73 -3.65 -10.69
C ALA A 17 -1.85 -2.24 -10.09
N LEU A 18 -1.99 -2.18 -8.76
CA LEU A 18 -2.06 -0.96 -7.97
C LEU A 18 -1.38 -1.19 -6.61
N THR A 19 -0.65 -0.19 -6.11
CA THR A 19 -0.16 -0.13 -4.72
C THR A 19 -0.86 1.02 -4.00
N ILE A 20 -1.42 0.73 -2.83
CA ILE A 20 -1.97 1.71 -1.88
C ILE A 20 -1.15 1.58 -0.58
N LEU A 21 -0.73 2.69 0.01
CA LEU A 21 0.16 2.71 1.18
C LEU A 21 -0.36 3.67 2.25
N THR A 22 -0.24 3.27 3.52
CA THR A 22 -0.31 4.19 4.67
C THR A 22 1.11 4.56 5.07
N VAL A 23 1.36 5.86 5.26
CA VAL A 23 2.67 6.36 5.72
C VAL A 23 2.85 5.99 7.19
N SER A 24 3.84 5.15 7.50
CA SER A 24 4.12 4.68 8.86
C SER A 24 5.18 5.49 9.60
N ASP A 25 5.99 6.24 8.87
CA ASP A 25 7.17 6.93 9.38
C ASP A 25 7.41 8.22 8.57
N HIS A 26 7.96 9.24 9.22
CA HIS A 26 8.23 10.53 8.61
C HIS A 26 9.71 10.89 8.68
N LEU A 27 10.38 10.87 7.53
CA LEU A 27 11.84 11.05 7.42
C LEU A 27 12.38 12.37 8.00
N ILE A 28 11.62 13.47 7.90
CA ILE A 28 12.08 14.80 8.36
C ILE A 28 11.88 14.97 9.88
N THR A 29 10.73 14.57 10.41
CA THR A 29 10.38 14.78 11.83
C THR A 29 10.89 13.66 12.73
N GLY A 30 11.20 12.49 12.17
CA GLY A 30 11.59 11.30 12.93
C GLY A 30 10.40 10.59 13.61
N GLU A 31 9.17 10.94 13.25
CA GLU A 31 7.99 10.21 13.71
C GLU A 31 8.01 8.79 13.15
N GLU A 32 7.78 7.80 14.01
CA GLU A 32 7.72 6.40 13.64
C GLU A 32 6.57 5.72 14.38
N THR A 33 5.83 4.86 13.68
CA THR A 33 4.80 4.01 14.28
C THR A 33 5.41 2.71 14.80
N THR A 34 4.82 2.16 15.87
CA THR A 34 5.15 0.84 16.39
C THR A 34 4.67 -0.28 15.45
N ALA A 35 5.24 -1.48 15.61
CA ALA A 35 4.80 -2.65 14.85
C ALA A 35 3.31 -2.98 15.05
N ALA A 36 2.80 -2.78 16.27
CA ALA A 36 1.39 -3.02 16.60
C ALA A 36 0.45 -2.03 15.90
N GLU A 37 0.84 -0.74 15.83
CA GLU A 37 0.07 0.29 15.12
C GLU A 37 0.00 -0.01 13.63
N ARG A 38 1.14 -0.32 12.99
CA ARG A 38 1.19 -0.68 11.55
C ARG A 38 0.30 -1.86 11.20
N GLN A 39 0.19 -2.83 12.10
CA GLN A 39 -0.62 -4.03 11.87
C GLN A 39 -2.13 -3.78 12.03
N SER A 40 -2.54 -2.91 12.97
CA SER A 40 -3.94 -2.86 13.44
C SER A 40 -4.69 -1.58 13.09
N THR A 41 -4.00 -0.51 12.67
CA THR A 41 -4.62 0.83 12.53
C THR A 41 -4.82 1.27 11.08
N PHE A 42 -4.24 0.59 10.10
CA PHE A 42 -4.24 1.03 8.69
C PHE A 42 -5.52 0.62 7.93
N ASN A 43 -6.68 0.75 8.58
CA ASN A 43 -7.96 0.22 8.09
C ASN A 43 -8.50 0.98 6.87
N ASP A 44 -8.31 2.30 6.81
CA ASP A 44 -8.81 3.11 5.69
C ASP A 44 -8.18 2.70 4.35
N MET A 45 -6.88 2.40 4.36
CA MET A 45 -6.17 1.84 3.20
C MET A 45 -6.79 0.51 2.75
N MET A 46 -7.15 -0.36 3.70
CA MET A 46 -7.77 -1.65 3.41
C MET A 46 -9.17 -1.49 2.82
N ILE A 47 -9.97 -0.56 3.33
CA ILE A 47 -11.31 -0.26 2.81
C ILE A 47 -11.21 0.20 1.36
N VAL A 48 -10.35 1.19 1.07
CA VAL A 48 -10.15 1.68 -0.30
C VAL A 48 -9.65 0.57 -1.23
N ALA A 49 -8.73 -0.29 -0.77
CA ALA A 49 -8.23 -1.41 -1.55
C ALA A 49 -9.33 -2.43 -1.90
N LEU A 50 -10.16 -2.79 -0.91
CA LEU A 50 -11.26 -3.74 -1.09
C LEU A 50 -12.36 -3.17 -1.99
N ASP A 51 -12.75 -1.91 -1.78
CA ASP A 51 -13.74 -1.21 -2.60
C ASP A 51 -13.27 -1.10 -4.05
N THR A 52 -11.99 -0.79 -4.25
CA THR A 52 -11.38 -0.78 -5.59
C THR A 52 -11.44 -2.16 -6.23
N ALA A 53 -11.07 -3.21 -5.50
CA ALA A 53 -11.04 -4.57 -6.04
C ALA A 53 -12.41 -5.09 -6.50
N VAL A 54 -13.50 -4.69 -5.84
CA VAL A 54 -14.87 -5.11 -6.20
C VAL A 54 -15.55 -4.20 -7.23
N SER A 55 -14.93 -3.06 -7.56
CA SER A 55 -15.47 -2.06 -8.50
C SER A 55 -14.79 -2.07 -9.88
N LEU A 56 -13.85 -2.99 -10.10
CA LEU A 56 -13.04 -3.13 -11.33
C LEU A 56 -13.55 -4.23 -12.27
#